data_AF-A0A7Y1Y7D9-F1
#
_entry.id   AF-A0A7Y1Y7D9-F1
#
_cell.length_a   1.000
_cell.length_b   1.000
_cell.length_c   1.000
_cell.angle_alpha   90.00
_cell.angle_beta   90.00
_cell.angle_gamma   90.00
#
_symmetry.space_group_name_H-M   'P 1'
#
loop_
_entity.id
_entity.type
_entity.pdbx_description
1 polymer ?
#
loop_
_entity_poly.entity_id
_entity_poly.type
_entity_poly.pdbx_seq_one_letter_code
_entity_poly.pdbx_strand_id
1 'polypeptide(L)'
;MPVTIEQTPNPNALKFTVGQDVGGPTTVVAGQQSDDATAQALVDLPGVSSVFMTADFVTLTRTPDGDWASIAEAAKLILEERFS
;
A
#
# COMPACT_ATOMS: atom_id res chain seq x y z
N MET A 1 8.28 6.66 -12.27
CA MET A 1 8.43 7.86 -11.40
C MET A 1 8.70 7.38 -9.97
N PRO A 2 9.40 8.13 -9.10
CA PRO A 2 9.67 7.66 -7.75
C PRO A 2 8.39 7.66 -6.90
N VAL A 3 8.13 6.55 -6.21
CA VAL A 3 7.05 6.46 -5.21
C VAL A 3 7.36 7.41 -4.06
N THR A 4 6.42 8.30 -3.73
CA THR A 4 6.55 9.27 -2.63
C THR A 4 5.81 8.75 -1.41
N ILE A 5 6.47 8.75 -0.25
CA ILE A 5 5.87 8.29 1.00
C ILE A 5 5.50 9.52 1.84
N GLU A 6 4.23 9.65 2.17
CA GLU A 6 3.68 10.70 3.01
C GLU A 6 3.14 10.09 4.31
N GLN A 7 3.51 10.69 5.44
CA GLN A 7 2.97 10.31 6.73
C GLN A 7 1.54 10.84 6.86
N THR A 8 0.61 9.98 7.26
CA THR A 8 -0.73 10.40 7.63
C THR A 8 -0.75 10.79 9.12
N PRO A 9 -1.76 11.54 9.61
CA PRO A 9 -1.91 11.79 11.04
C PRO A 9 -2.12 10.49 11.87
N ASN A 10 -2.38 9.36 11.21
CA ASN A 10 -2.41 8.05 11.86
C ASN A 10 -0.99 7.43 11.84
N PRO A 11 -0.33 7.21 12.99
CA PRO A 11 1.01 6.63 13.06
C PRO A 11 1.08 5.18 12.53
N ASN A 12 -0.08 4.54 12.38
CA ASN A 12 -0.19 3.20 11.82
C ASN A 12 -0.49 3.21 10.31
N ALA A 13 -0.61 4.39 9.67
CA ALA A 13 -0.87 4.47 8.24
C ALA A 13 0.12 5.38 7.49
N LEU A 14 0.62 4.88 6.35
CA LEU A 14 1.46 5.62 5.41
C LEU A 14 0.77 5.69 4.05
N LYS A 15 0.86 6.84 3.41
CA LYS A 15 0.38 7.07 2.06
C LYS A 15 1.57 7.00 1.09
N PHE A 16 1.42 6.24 0.02
CA PHE A 16 2.38 6.01 -1.04
C PHE A 16 1.79 6.57 -2.33
N THR A 17 2.29 7.71 -2.77
CA THR A 17 1.85 8.38 -4.00
C THR A 17 2.74 7.88 -5.14
N VAL A 18 2.16 7.17 -6.10
CA VAL A 18 2.88 6.65 -7.27
C VAL A 18 2.85 7.63 -8.45
N GLY A 19 1.88 8.56 -8.45
CA GLY A 19 1.72 9.58 -9.50
C GLY A 19 1.19 9.02 -10.82
N GLN A 20 0.66 7.81 -10.80
CA GLN A 20 0.08 7.12 -11.94
C GLN A 20 -1.26 6.52 -11.55
N ASP A 21 -2.20 6.43 -12.49
CA ASP A 21 -3.55 5.95 -12.20
C ASP A 21 -3.50 4.48 -11.73
N VAL A 22 -3.77 4.28 -10.44
CA VAL A 22 -3.86 2.95 -9.81
C VAL A 22 -5.25 2.34 -9.97
N GLY A 23 -6.17 3.07 -10.61
CA GLY A 23 -7.57 2.71 -10.78
C GLY A 23 -8.50 3.34 -9.74
N GLY A 24 -9.64 2.68 -9.53
CA GLY A 24 -10.70 3.14 -8.63
C GLY A 24 -10.37 2.98 -7.14
N PRO A 25 -11.22 3.52 -6.25
CA PRO A 25 -11.08 3.35 -4.82
C PRO A 25 -11.30 1.89 -4.41
N THR A 26 -10.22 1.16 -4.20
CA THR A 26 -10.20 -0.22 -3.73
C THR A 26 -9.69 -0.26 -2.29
N THR A 27 -10.47 -0.89 -1.40
CA THR A 27 -10.04 -1.16 -0.01
C THR A 27 -9.92 -2.66 0.18
N VAL A 28 -8.78 -3.09 0.69
CA VAL A 28 -8.49 -4.50 0.96
C VAL A 28 -8.02 -4.63 2.39
N VAL A 29 -8.61 -5.57 3.12
CA VAL A 29 -8.25 -5.86 4.50
C VAL A 29 -7.51 -7.20 4.52
N ALA A 30 -6.55 -7.36 5.43
CA ALA A 30 -5.84 -8.63 5.58
C ALA A 30 -6.85 -9.77 5.80
N GLY A 31 -6.81 -10.77 4.92
CA GLY A 31 -7.77 -11.89 4.90
C GLY A 31 -8.99 -11.70 3.99
N GLN A 32 -9.15 -10.57 3.30
CA GLN A 32 -10.09 -10.42 2.19
C GLN A 32 -9.42 -10.60 0.84
N GLN A 33 -10.18 -11.13 -0.12
CA GLN A 33 -9.79 -11.13 -1.53
C GLN A 33 -10.18 -9.82 -2.20
N SER A 34 -9.30 -9.35 -3.07
CA SER A 34 -9.44 -8.18 -3.91
C SER A 34 -9.20 -8.58 -5.36
N ASP A 35 -9.96 -7.95 -6.26
CA ASP A 35 -9.75 -8.07 -7.71
C ASP A 35 -8.44 -7.38 -8.17
N ASP A 36 -7.88 -6.49 -7.35
CA ASP A 36 -6.61 -5.83 -7.62
C ASP A 36 -5.42 -6.65 -7.10
N ALA A 37 -4.66 -7.25 -8.03
CA ALA A 37 -3.47 -8.03 -7.70
C ALA A 37 -2.43 -7.23 -6.88
N THR A 38 -2.28 -5.93 -7.17
CA THR A 38 -1.39 -5.03 -6.42
C THR A 38 -1.85 -4.86 -4.98
N ALA A 39 -3.15 -4.62 -4.76
CA ALA A 39 -3.71 -4.45 -3.42
C ALA A 39 -3.57 -5.74 -2.61
N GLN A 40 -3.81 -6.88 -3.25
CA GLN A 40 -3.70 -8.18 -2.62
C GLN A 40 -2.25 -8.51 -2.26
N ALA A 41 -1.28 -8.23 -3.13
CA ALA A 41 0.14 -8.41 -2.82
C ALA A 41 0.59 -7.52 -1.64
N LEU A 42 0.07 -6.29 -1.57
CA LEU A 42 0.39 -5.36 -0.48
C LEU A 42 -0.25 -5.77 0.85
N VAL A 43 -1.49 -6.27 0.84
CA VAL A 43 -2.18 -6.68 2.07
C VAL A 43 -1.67 -8.01 2.62
N ASP A 44 -1.11 -8.85 1.75
CA ASP A 44 -0.47 -10.11 2.13
C ASP A 44 0.88 -9.90 2.82
N LEU A 45 1.43 -8.67 2.76
CA LEU A 45 2.67 -8.35 3.44
C LEU A 45 2.56 -8.55 4.96
N PRO A 46 3.55 -9.21 5.58
CA PRO A 46 3.55 -9.43 7.01
C PRO A 46 3.60 -8.11 7.76
N GLY A 47 2.59 -7.87 8.61
CA GLY A 47 2.46 -6.63 9.35
C GLY A 47 1.58 -5.58 8.69
N VAL A 48 0.96 -5.85 7.54
CA VAL A 48 -0.09 -5.01 6.95
C VAL A 48 -1.46 -5.46 7.46
N SER A 49 -2.26 -4.51 7.92
CA SER A 49 -3.63 -4.73 8.39
C SER A 49 -4.65 -4.44 7.28
N SER A 50 -4.43 -3.37 6.52
CA SER A 50 -5.31 -2.99 5.42
C SER A 50 -4.58 -2.11 4.40
N VAL A 51 -5.08 -2.12 3.18
CA VAL A 51 -4.56 -1.39 2.02
C VAL A 51 -5.72 -0.64 1.38
N PHE A 52 -5.51 0.63 1.10
CA PHE A 52 -6.49 1.50 0.46
C PHE A 52 -5.83 2.14 -0.76
N MET A 53 -6.27 1.79 -1.96
CA MET A 53 -5.74 2.35 -3.20
C MET A 53 -6.80 3.21 -3.85
N THR A 54 -6.44 4.38 -4.36
CA THR A 54 -7.36 5.23 -5.11
C THR A 54 -6.61 6.21 -6.01
N ALA A 55 -7.17 6.49 -7.20
CA ALA A 55 -6.68 7.50 -8.13
C ALA A 55 -5.19 7.36 -8.45
N ASP A 56 -4.30 8.04 -7.72
CA ASP A 56 -2.85 8.03 -7.93
C ASP A 56 -2.02 7.65 -6.69
N PHE A 57 -2.67 7.21 -5.60
CA PHE A 57 -2.01 6.89 -4.34
C PHE A 57 -2.57 5.64 -3.64
N VAL A 58 -1.72 5.08 -2.77
CA VAL A 58 -1.99 3.86 -2.00
C VAL A 58 -1.67 4.13 -0.53
N THR A 59 -2.65 3.98 0.34
CA THR A 59 -2.49 4.07 1.79
C THR A 59 -2.41 2.68 2.38
N LEU A 60 -1.30 2.38 3.05
CA LEU A 60 -1.11 1.14 3.80
C LEU A 60 -1.36 1.43 5.27
N THR A 61 -2.10 0.54 5.94
CA THR A 61 -2.24 0.53 7.39
C THR A 61 -1.51 -0.70 7.90
N ARG A 62 -0.50 -0.49 8.74
CA ARG A 62 0.22 -1.58 9.40
C ARG A 62 -0.44 -1.97 10.72
N THR A 63 -0.17 -3.20 11.16
CA THR A 63 -0.44 -3.63 12.54
C THR A 63 0.62 -3.05 13.48
N PRO A 64 0.33 -2.98 14.80
CA PRO A 64 1.30 -2.49 15.79
C PRO A 64 2.61 -3.31 15.87
N ASP A 65 2.58 -4.58 15.45
CA ASP A 65 3.76 -5.47 15.36
C ASP A 65 4.50 -5.36 14.00
N GLY A 66 3.92 -4.66 13.01
CA GLY A 66 4.47 -4.58 11.66
C GLY A 66 5.63 -3.59 11.55
N ASP A 67 6.70 -3.95 10.84
CA ASP A 67 7.86 -3.08 10.65
C ASP A 67 7.71 -2.21 9.39
N TRP A 68 7.74 -0.88 9.56
CA TRP A 68 7.56 0.05 8.45
C TRP A 68 8.72 0.01 7.45
N ALA A 69 9.94 -0.33 7.85
CA ALA A 69 11.06 -0.39 6.91
C ALA A 69 10.86 -1.54 5.92
N SER A 70 10.51 -2.72 6.45
CA SER A 70 10.19 -3.90 5.63
C SER A 70 8.96 -3.67 4.75
N ILE A 71 7.87 -3.13 5.32
CA ILE A 71 6.62 -2.86 4.58
C ILE A 71 6.85 -1.81 3.50
N ALA A 72 7.53 -0.70 3.80
CA ALA A 72 7.77 0.36 2.83
C ALA A 72 8.68 -0.11 1.69
N GLU A 73 9.72 -0.90 1.98
CA GLU A 73 10.59 -1.47 0.96
C GLU A 73 9.82 -2.42 0.03
N ALA A 74 9.06 -3.36 0.59
CA ALA A 74 8.25 -4.29 -0.20
C ALA A 74 7.14 -3.58 -0.99
N ALA A 75 6.43 -2.64 -0.37
CA ALA A 75 5.40 -1.86 -1.04
C ALA A 75 5.96 -1.02 -2.18
N LYS A 76 7.10 -0.36 -1.95
CA LYS A 76 7.79 0.40 -2.98
C LYS A 76 8.18 -0.49 -4.15
N LEU A 77 8.72 -1.69 -3.89
CA LEU A 77 9.07 -2.64 -4.93
C LEU A 77 7.87 -3.06 -5.78
N ILE A 78 6.75 -3.43 -5.15
CA ILE A 78 5.51 -3.86 -5.84
C ILE A 78 4.94 -2.71 -6.69
N LEU A 79 4.90 -1.50 -6.13
CA LEU A 79 4.39 -0.32 -6.82
C LEU A 79 5.31 0.09 -7.97
N GLU A 80 6.63 0.10 -7.76
CA GLU A 80 7.59 0.38 -8.83
C GLU A 80 7.52 -0.68 -9.93
N GLU A 81 7.44 -1.98 -9.62
CA GLU A 81 7.34 -3.02 -10.64
C GLU A 81 6.05 -2.91 -11.46
N ARG A 82 4.92 -2.56 -10.83
CA ARG A 82 3.62 -2.43 -11.50
C ARG A 82 3.50 -1.17 -12.35
N PHE A 83 4.10 -0.06 -11.89
CA PHE A 83 3.96 1.29 -12.46
C PHE A 83 5.27 1.85 -13.05
N SER A 84 6.29 1.01 -13.29
CA SER A 84 7.51 1.36 -14.04
C SER A 84 7.29 1.39 -15.54
#